data_AF-A0A2Z7C8D6-F1
#
_entry.id   AF-A0A2Z7C8D6-F1
#
_cell.length_a   1.000
_cell.length_b   1.000
_cell.length_c   1.000
_cell.angle_alpha   90.00
_cell.angle_beta   90.00
_cell.angle_gamma   90.00
#
_symmetry.space_group_name_H-M   'P 1'
#
loop_
_entity.id
_entity.type
_entity.pdbx_description
1 polymer ?
#
loop_
_entity_poly.entity_id
_entity_poly.type
_entity_poly.pdbx_seq_one_letter_code
_entity_poly.pdbx_strand_id
1 'polypeptide(L)'
;MFSKIKNCTTAKDIWEKLTQICEGNDETKENKLTVAEQKYEAIKMKDGETMAEFDERFSAVVIELNSLGKEYINRELALKVMRALPKEWDVKTMAMRESKDLNKLGCMTCSPT
;
A
#
# COMPACT_ATOMS: atom_id res chain seq x y z
N MET A 1 2.80 8.54 30.80
CA MET A 1 3.74 9.65 30.53
C MET A 1 4.21 10.30 31.85
N PHE A 2 3.30 10.83 32.68
CA PHE A 2 3.63 11.45 33.98
C PHE A 2 4.36 10.55 35.01
N SER A 3 4.10 9.24 35.00
CA SER A 3 4.75 8.28 35.90
C SER A 3 6.28 8.16 35.71
N LYS A 4 6.81 8.48 34.53
CA LYS A 4 8.26 8.41 34.22
C LYS A 4 9.02 9.69 34.60
N ILE A 5 8.30 10.78 34.86
CA ILE A 5 8.82 12.14 35.08
C ILE A 5 8.73 12.54 36.56
N LYS A 6 7.94 11.82 37.37
CA LYS A 6 7.72 12.05 38.81
C LYS A 6 9.00 12.18 39.66
N ASN A 7 10.10 11.56 39.26
CA ASN A 7 11.36 11.56 40.01
C ASN A 7 12.40 12.56 39.46
N CYS A 8 12.05 13.37 38.47
CA CYS A 8 12.93 14.41 37.93
C CYS A 8 12.79 15.69 38.77
N THR A 9 13.88 16.13 39.39
CA THR A 9 13.89 17.31 40.29
C THR A 9 14.22 18.62 39.57
N THR A 10 14.79 18.53 38.37
CA THR A 10 15.28 19.69 37.62
C THR A 10 14.60 19.79 36.26
N ALA A 11 14.34 21.01 35.80
CA ALA A 11 13.71 21.26 34.50
C ALA A 11 14.50 20.64 33.34
N LYS A 12 15.83 20.58 33.48
CA LYS A 12 16.73 19.91 32.54
C LYS A 12 16.44 18.42 32.41
N ASP A 13 16.30 17.69 33.51
CA ASP A 13 16.04 16.24 33.50
C ASP A 13 14.66 15.91 32.93
N ILE A 14 13.67 16.78 33.21
CA ILE A 14 12.32 16.67 32.64
C ILE A 14 12.39 16.83 31.13
N TRP A 15 13.11 17.84 30.64
CA TRP A 15 13.30 18.09 29.21
C TRP A 15 14.03 16.93 28.52
N GLU A 16 15.14 16.46 29.08
CA GLU A 16 15.93 15.35 28.53
C GLU A 16 15.11 14.06 28.44
N LYS A 17 14.31 13.74 29.47
CA LYS A 17 13.40 12.59 29.41
C LYS A 17 12.29 12.74 28.39
N LEU A 18 11.74 13.94 28.22
CA LEU A 18 10.71 14.19 27.20
C LEU A 18 11.29 13.98 25.80
N THR A 19 12.47 14.55 25.54
CA THR A 19 13.19 14.37 24.28
C THR A 19 13.46 12.90 24.00
N GLN A 20 13.98 12.14 24.97
CA GLN A 20 14.25 10.71 24.79
C GLN A 20 12.97 9.88 24.51
N ILE A 21 11.85 10.23 25.15
CA ILE A 21 10.56 9.56 24.90
C ILE A 21 10.04 9.89 23.49
N CYS A 22 10.19 11.14 23.04
CA CYS A 22 9.81 11.57 21.70
C CYS A 22 10.69 10.90 20.64
N GLU A 23 12.01 10.96 20.78
CA GLU A 23 12.96 10.32 19.87
C GLU A 23 12.74 8.81 19.77
N GLY A 24 12.57 8.11 20.90
CA GLY A 24 12.28 6.67 20.87
C GLY A 24 10.91 6.32 20.28
N ASN A 25 9.92 7.22 20.39
CA ASN A 25 8.63 7.07 19.74
C ASN A 25 8.72 7.31 18.24
N ASP A 26 9.54 8.25 17.80
CA ASP A 26 9.76 8.56 16.40
C ASP A 26 10.59 7.44 15.72
N GLU A 27 11.63 6.92 16.36
CA GLU A 27 12.37 5.73 15.90
C GLU A 27 11.44 4.51 15.77
N THR A 28 10.52 4.32 16.72
CA THR A 28 9.53 3.24 16.66
C THR A 28 8.55 3.44 15.50
N LYS A 29 8.16 4.68 15.17
CA LYS A 29 7.31 4.99 14.03
C LYS A 29 8.03 4.77 12.71
N GLU A 30 9.27 5.23 12.58
CA GLU A 30 10.11 5.04 11.39
C GLU A 30 10.37 3.55 11.12
N ASN A 31 10.64 2.76 12.17
CA ASN A 31 10.79 1.31 12.03
C ASN A 31 9.50 0.64 11.57
N LYS A 32 8.33 1.05 12.11
CA LYS A 32 7.03 0.54 11.65
C LYS A 32 6.74 0.91 10.21
N LEU A 33 7.06 2.14 9.81
CA LEU A 33 6.90 2.61 8.43
C LEU A 33 7.77 1.78 7.49
N THR A 34 9.05 1.62 7.82
CA THR A 34 9.99 0.79 7.05
C THR A 34 9.47 -0.64 6.86
N VAL A 35 8.94 -1.26 7.91
CA VAL A 35 8.37 -2.62 7.84
C VAL A 35 7.11 -2.65 6.97
N ALA A 36 6.21 -1.68 7.11
CA ALA A 36 5.01 -1.58 6.29
C ALA A 36 5.33 -1.38 4.80
N GLU A 37 6.36 -0.57 4.49
CA GLU A 37 6.87 -0.39 3.12
C GLU A 37 7.45 -1.69 2.56
N GLN A 38 8.20 -2.45 3.36
CA GLN A 38 8.71 -3.75 2.93
C GLN A 38 7.57 -4.74 2.65
N LYS A 39 6.53 -4.78 3.48
CA LYS A 39 5.32 -5.59 3.22
C LYS A 39 4.65 -5.17 1.92
N TYR A 40 4.48 -3.87 1.71
CA TYR A 40 3.90 -3.32 0.49
C TYR A 40 4.75 -3.71 -0.72
N GLU A 41 6.07 -3.60 -0.64
CA GLU A 41 6.93 -3.94 -1.76
C GLU A 41 6.94 -5.43 -2.08
N ALA A 42 6.93 -6.28 -1.06
CA ALA A 42 6.90 -7.73 -1.19
C ALA A 42 5.52 -8.30 -1.55
N ILE A 43 4.45 -7.49 -1.54
CA ILE A 43 3.10 -8.01 -1.76
C ILE A 43 2.94 -8.58 -3.17
N LYS A 44 2.52 -9.85 -3.20
CA LYS A 44 2.17 -10.60 -4.39
C LYS A 44 0.98 -11.49 -4.07
N MET A 45 0.20 -11.77 -5.11
CA MET A 45 -0.85 -12.79 -5.02
C MET A 45 -0.18 -14.15 -4.83
N LYS A 46 -0.68 -14.92 -3.86
CA LYS A 46 -0.14 -16.25 -3.56
C LYS A 46 -0.80 -17.30 -4.47
N ASP A 47 -0.13 -18.43 -4.64
CA ASP A 47 -0.72 -19.56 -5.37
C ASP A 47 -1.96 -20.07 -4.63
N GLY A 48 -3.07 -20.18 -5.34
CA GLY A 48 -4.36 -20.62 -4.79
C GLY A 48 -5.12 -19.56 -3.97
N GLU A 49 -4.58 -18.35 -3.82
CA GLU A 49 -5.28 -17.22 -3.21
C GLU A 49 -6.36 -16.69 -4.16
N THR A 50 -7.51 -16.31 -3.62
CA THR A 50 -8.56 -15.64 -4.40
C THR A 50 -8.28 -14.15 -4.53
N MET A 51 -8.85 -13.50 -5.56
CA MET A 51 -8.70 -12.05 -5.73
C MET A 51 -9.22 -11.26 -4.52
N ALA A 52 -10.29 -11.73 -3.86
CA ALA A 52 -10.85 -11.07 -2.69
C ALA A 52 -9.89 -11.14 -1.48
N GLU A 53 -9.28 -12.28 -1.23
CA GLU A 53 -8.27 -12.44 -0.16
C GLU A 53 -7.02 -11.59 -0.44
N PHE A 54 -6.58 -11.52 -1.70
CA PHE A 54 -5.49 -10.64 -2.09
C PHE A 54 -5.83 -9.16 -1.86
N ASP A 55 -7.02 -8.73 -2.28
CA ASP A 55 -7.51 -7.35 -2.12
C ASP A 55 -7.61 -6.95 -0.65
N GLU A 56 -8.09 -7.84 0.22
CA GLU A 56 -8.14 -7.62 1.66
C GLU A 56 -6.74 -7.42 2.26
N ARG A 57 -5.78 -8.30 1.91
CA ARG A 57 -4.39 -8.16 2.36
C ARG A 57 -3.73 -6.89 1.84
N PHE A 58 -3.97 -6.55 0.56
CA PHE A 58 -3.43 -5.34 -0.05
C PHE A 58 -3.99 -4.09 0.62
N SER A 59 -5.31 -4.04 0.82
CA SER A 59 -5.98 -2.94 1.51
C SER A 59 -5.49 -2.77 2.94
N ALA A 60 -5.31 -3.87 3.68
CA ALA A 60 -4.77 -3.82 5.05
C ALA A 60 -3.38 -3.16 5.10
N VAL A 61 -2.50 -3.48 4.15
CA VAL A 61 -1.16 -2.88 4.06
C VAL A 61 -1.22 -1.39 3.68
N VAL A 62 -2.11 -1.01 2.76
CA VAL A 62 -2.31 0.40 2.38
C VAL A 62 -2.88 1.22 3.54
N ILE A 63 -3.82 0.66 4.31
CA ILE A 63 -4.37 1.29 5.51
C ILE A 63 -3.28 1.44 6.59
N GLU A 64 -2.44 0.42 6.80
CA GLU A 64 -1.30 0.48 7.72
C GLU A 64 -0.35 1.63 7.33
N LEU A 65 0.02 1.73 6.06
CA LEU A 65 0.88 2.80 5.54
C LEU A 65 0.24 4.19 5.70
N ASN A 66 -1.05 4.33 5.39
CA ASN A 66 -1.77 5.59 5.56
C ASN A 66 -1.78 6.03 7.02
N SER A 67 -1.98 5.10 7.96
CA SER A 67 -1.94 5.37 9.40
C SER A 67 -0.57 5.83 9.91
N LEU A 68 0.50 5.50 9.17
CA LEU A 68 1.88 5.90 9.43
C LEU A 68 2.29 7.17 8.66
N GLY A 69 1.36 7.79 7.94
CA GLY A 69 1.57 9.04 7.21
C GLY A 69 2.08 8.88 5.78
N LYS A 70 2.11 7.66 5.23
CA LYS A 70 2.49 7.42 3.84
C LYS A 70 1.28 7.09 2.98
N GLU A 71 1.01 7.96 2.01
CA GLU A 71 -0.11 7.81 1.07
C GLU A 71 0.40 7.51 -0.34
N TYR A 72 -0.35 6.70 -1.07
CA TYR A 72 -0.10 6.39 -2.47
C TYR A 72 -1.28 6.88 -3.29
N ILE A 73 -1.01 7.45 -4.46
CA ILE A 73 -2.09 7.84 -5.37
C ILE A 73 -2.70 6.59 -6.04
N ASN A 74 -3.98 6.66 -6.42
CA ASN A 74 -4.70 5.54 -7.04
C ASN A 74 -3.96 4.89 -8.22
N ARG A 75 -3.24 5.69 -9.02
CA ARG A 75 -2.44 5.19 -10.15
C ARG A 75 -1.29 4.30 -9.69
N GLU A 76 -0.63 4.63 -8.59
CA GLU A 76 0.47 3.84 -8.04
C GLU A 76 -0.03 2.53 -7.44
N LEU A 77 -1.14 2.58 -6.70
CA LEU A 77 -1.80 1.41 -6.15
C LEU A 77 -2.24 0.45 -7.27
N ALA A 78 -2.87 0.98 -8.32
CA ALA A 78 -3.29 0.17 -9.48
C ALA A 78 -2.10 -0.50 -10.17
N LEU A 79 -1.01 0.24 -10.39
CA LEU A 79 0.22 -0.33 -10.96
C LEU A 79 0.85 -1.39 -10.04
N LYS A 80 0.76 -1.19 -8.72
CA LYS A 80 1.25 -2.17 -7.76
C LYS A 80 0.45 -3.46 -7.81
N VAL A 81 -0.87 -3.37 -7.82
CA VAL A 81 -1.77 -4.53 -7.99
C VAL A 81 -1.46 -5.25 -9.30
N MET A 82 -1.37 -4.54 -10.43
CA MET A 82 -1.04 -5.17 -11.72
C MET A 82 0.28 -5.96 -11.69
N ARG A 83 1.32 -5.44 -11.01
CA ARG A 83 2.61 -6.13 -10.86
C ARG A 83 2.59 -7.27 -9.85
N ALA A 84 1.65 -7.25 -8.91
CA ALA A 84 1.52 -8.23 -7.84
C ALA A 84 0.70 -9.46 -8.26
N LEU A 85 -0.12 -9.33 -9.31
CA LEU A 85 -0.93 -10.41 -9.86
C LEU A 85 -0.07 -11.40 -10.68
N PRO A 86 -0.49 -12.68 -10.77
CA PRO A 86 0.19 -13.68 -11.58
C PRO A 86 0.08 -13.38 -13.08
N LYS A 87 1.04 -13.84 -13.88
CA LYS A 87 1.07 -13.66 -15.35
C LYS A 87 -0.19 -14.15 -16.07
N GLU A 88 -0.90 -15.12 -15.49
CA GLU A 88 -2.17 -15.61 -16.03
C GLU A 88 -3.24 -14.51 -16.08
N TRP A 89 -3.18 -13.56 -15.15
CA TRP A 89 -4.07 -12.41 -15.13
C TRP A 89 -3.67 -11.34 -16.16
N ASP A 90 -2.39 -11.24 -16.53
CA ASP A 90 -1.95 -10.40 -17.65
C ASP A 90 -2.56 -10.88 -18.96
N VAL A 91 -2.57 -12.20 -19.21
CA VAL A 91 -3.19 -12.77 -20.42
C VAL A 91 -4.70 -12.46 -20.45
N LYS A 92 -5.37 -12.61 -19.30
CA LYS A 92 -6.82 -12.33 -19.19
C LYS A 92 -7.14 -10.84 -19.38
N THR A 93 -6.31 -9.94 -18.86
CA THR A 93 -6.50 -8.49 -19.01
C THR A 93 -6.13 -7.99 -20.41
N MET A 94 -5.13 -8.59 -21.07
CA MET A 94 -4.80 -8.33 -22.48
C MET A 94 -5.95 -8.79 -23.39
N ALA A 95 -6.45 -10.02 -23.21
CA ALA A 95 -7.60 -10.52 -23.97
C ALA A 95 -8.84 -9.63 -23.80
N MET A 96 -9.10 -9.12 -22.59
CA MET A 96 -10.19 -8.16 -22.34
C MET A 96 -9.98 -6.79 -23.01
N ARG A 97 -8.74 -6.33 -23.19
CA ARG A 97 -8.43 -5.11 -23.94
C ARG A 97 -8.66 -5.34 -25.44
N GLU A 98 -8.12 -6.43 -25.98
CA GLU A 98 -8.25 -6.79 -27.39
C GLU A 98 -9.73 -6.99 -27.79
N SER A 99 -10.55 -7.60 -26.95
CA SER A 99 -11.98 -7.75 -27.22
C SER A 99 -12.73 -6.41 -27.27
N LYS A 100 -12.30 -5.41 -26.51
CA LYS A 100 -12.88 -4.06 -26.55
C LYS A 100 -12.47 -3.30 -27.82
N ASP A 101 -11.26 -3.52 -28.32
CA ASP A 101 -10.78 -2.90 -29.56
C ASP A 101 -11.42 -3.51 -30.82
N LEU A 102 -11.68 -4.83 -30.82
CA LEU A 102 -12.42 -5.48 -31.91
C LEU A 102 -13.86 -4.95 -32.06
N ASN A 103 -14.54 -4.63 -30.95
CA ASN A 103 -15.86 -3.98 -30.99
C ASN A 103 -15.82 -2.57 -31.59
N LYS A 104 -14.66 -1.90 -31.58
CA LYS A 104 -14.46 -0.60 -32.21
C LYS A 104 -14.24 -0.71 -33.72
N LEU A 105 -13.63 -1.81 -34.18
CA LEU A 105 -13.39 -2.09 -35.60
C LEU A 105 -14.65 -2.61 -36.32
N GLY A 106 -15.60 -3.22 -35.61
CA GLY A 106 -16.83 -3.76 -36.19
C GLY A 106 -17.85 -2.74 -36.72
N CYS A 107 -17.62 -1.43 -36.57
CA CYS A 107 -18.56 -0.37 -36.99
C CYS A 107 -18.08 0.46 -38.20
N MET A 108 -17.14 -0.05 -39.01
CA MET A 108 -16.73 0.61 -40.27
C MET A 108 -17.23 -0.08 -41.54
N THR A 109 -17.95 -1.21 -41.44
CA THR A 109 -18.50 -1.91 -42.61
C THR A 109 -20.03 -1.90 -42.62
N CYS A 110 -20.62 -0.70 -42.65
CA CYS A 110 -21.95 -0.51 -43.22
C CYS A 110 -21.84 0.58 -44.29
N SER A 111 -21.41 0.19 -45.50
CA SER A 111 -21.65 0.98 -46.70
C SER A 111 -23.11 0.76 -47.11
N PRO A 112 -23.97 1.79 -47.18
CA PRO A 112 -25.25 1.65 -47.86
C PRO A 112 -24.97 1.61 -49.36
N THR A 113 -25.46 0.55 -50.02
CA THR A 113 -25.63 0.51 -51.48
C THR A 113 -26.80 1.38 -51.88
#